data_AF-A0A7H8IY89-F1
#
_entry.id   AF-A0A7H8IY89-F1
#
_cell.length_a   1.000
_cell.length_b   1.000
_cell.length_c   1.000
_cell.angle_alpha   90.00
_cell.angle_beta   90.00
_cell.angle_gamma   90.00
#
_symmetry.space_group_name_H-M   'P 1'
#
loop_
_entity.id
_entity.type
_entity.pdbx_description
1 polymer ?
#
loop_
_entity_poly.entity_id
_entity_poly.type
_entity_poly.pdbx_seq_one_letter_code
_entity_poly.pdbx_strand_id
1 'polypeptide(L)'
;MSSPEPPATPEPITVTVQHEGTAFTLTLTLHSMERRLDRGVLGDVDGIEAHLKLASAASEKPSTLFLSRLAGEKQWVIDAKFGANGFPHFCHGFGARYLRCTAVVDEIGDVLDQAARDRGLAEQIGRDIPLVPVPIKR
;
A
#
# COMPACT_ATOMS: atom_id res chain seq x y z
N MET A 1 -36.16 1.86 -11.39
CA MET A 1 -34.82 2.39 -11.04
C MET A 1 -34.19 1.37 -10.12
N SER A 2 -33.26 0.56 -10.62
CA SER A 2 -32.54 -0.40 -9.77
C SER A 2 -31.53 0.37 -8.92
N SER A 3 -31.55 0.15 -7.61
CA SER A 3 -30.53 0.67 -6.71
C SER A 3 -29.15 0.17 -7.16
N PRO A 4 -28.09 0.99 -7.08
CA PRO A 4 -26.74 0.51 -7.32
C PRO A 4 -26.40 -0.58 -6.30
N GLU A 5 -25.82 -1.67 -6.79
CA GLU A 5 -25.26 -2.73 -5.96
C GLU A 5 -24.24 -2.12 -4.99
N PRO A 6 -24.26 -2.46 -3.69
CA PRO A 6 -23.27 -1.95 -2.75
C PRO A 6 -21.87 -2.36 -3.22
N PRO A 7 -20.85 -1.49 -3.05
CA PRO A 7 -19.49 -1.83 -3.45
C PRO A 7 -19.05 -3.11 -2.74
N ALA A 8 -18.40 -4.01 -3.48
CA ALA A 8 -17.88 -5.25 -2.94
C ALA A 8 -17.01 -4.98 -1.70
N THR A 9 -17.30 -5.65 -0.59
CA THR A 9 -16.49 -5.57 0.63
C THR A 9 -15.09 -6.06 0.31
N PRO A 10 -14.02 -5.28 0.62
CA PRO A 10 -12.66 -5.71 0.35
C PRO A 10 -12.34 -7.01 1.12
N GLU A 11 -11.83 -8.01 0.40
CA GLU A 11 -11.57 -9.34 0.95
C GLU A 11 -10.28 -9.36 1.78
N PRO A 12 -10.28 -10.04 2.94
CA PRO A 12 -9.08 -10.20 3.74
C PRO A 12 -8.13 -11.22 3.12
N ILE A 13 -6.84 -10.88 3.09
CA ILE A 13 -5.76 -11.75 2.62
C ILE A 13 -4.85 -12.07 3.81
N THR A 14 -4.64 -13.35 4.08
CA THR A 14 -3.69 -13.77 5.11
C THR A 14 -2.29 -13.89 4.53
N VAL A 15 -1.31 -13.28 5.19
CA VAL A 15 0.11 -13.39 4.84
C VAL A 15 0.90 -13.87 6.04
N THR A 16 1.85 -14.78 5.81
CA THR A 16 2.84 -15.17 6.81
C THR A 16 4.12 -14.39 6.55
N VAL A 17 4.57 -13.63 7.55
CA VAL A 17 5.82 -12.86 7.49
C VAL A 17 6.85 -13.50 8.40
N GLN A 18 8.11 -13.52 7.97
CA GLN A 18 9.22 -13.95 8.82
C GLN A 18 9.89 -12.73 9.47
N HIS A 19 10.01 -12.73 10.80
CA HIS A 19 10.73 -11.68 11.51
C HIS A 19 11.59 -12.31 12.61
N GLU A 20 12.90 -12.09 12.53
CA GLU A 20 13.89 -12.61 13.49
C GLU A 20 13.78 -14.14 13.73
N GLY A 21 13.51 -14.89 12.65
CA GLY A 21 13.36 -16.36 12.71
C GLY A 21 12.02 -16.84 13.27
N THR A 22 11.10 -15.92 13.58
CA THR A 22 9.73 -16.22 14.02
C THR A 22 8.73 -15.89 12.92
N ALA A 23 7.83 -16.84 12.66
CA ALA A 23 6.74 -16.64 11.70
C ALA A 23 5.55 -15.94 12.38
N PHE A 24 5.05 -14.88 11.76
CA PHE A 24 3.85 -14.17 12.20
C PHE A 24 2.79 -14.20 11.11
N THR A 25 1.55 -14.48 11.48
CA THR A 25 0.42 -14.41 10.56
C THR A 25 -0.27 -13.05 10.70
N LEU A 26 -0.39 -12.36 9.57
CA LEU A 26 -1.05 -11.08 9.45
C LEU A 26 -2.27 -11.20 8.53
N THR A 27 -3.31 -10.44 8.82
CA THR A 27 -4.48 -10.30 7.95
C THR A 27 -4.46 -8.90 7.35
N LEU A 28 -4.40 -8.85 6.03
CA LEU A 28 -4.36 -7.67 5.19
C LEU A 28 -5.76 -7.41 4.63
N THR A 29 -6.20 -6.17 4.61
CA THR A 29 -7.40 -5.77 3.87
C THR A 29 -7.07 -4.52 3.05
N LEU A 30 -7.00 -4.68 1.73
CA LEU A 30 -6.68 -3.61 0.81
C LEU A 30 -7.95 -2.82 0.46
N HIS A 31 -8.11 -1.64 1.06
CA HIS A 31 -9.29 -0.80 0.89
C HIS A 31 -9.33 -0.06 -0.44
N SER A 32 -8.21 0.54 -0.83
CA SER A 32 -8.06 1.20 -2.11
C SER A 32 -6.62 1.06 -2.59
N MET A 33 -6.44 1.07 -3.89
CA MET A 33 -5.13 1.37 -4.49
C MET A 33 -5.37 1.92 -5.89
N GLU A 34 -4.66 2.99 -6.21
CA GLU A 34 -4.90 3.77 -7.40
C GLU A 34 -3.60 4.42 -7.90
N ARG A 35 -3.63 4.83 -9.17
CA ARG A 35 -2.57 5.65 -9.75
C ARG A 35 -2.68 7.06 -9.21
N ARG A 36 -1.55 7.62 -8.79
CA ARG A 36 -1.46 8.98 -8.31
C ARG A 36 -0.28 9.71 -8.94
N LEU A 37 -0.59 10.91 -9.42
CA LEU A 37 0.38 11.91 -9.81
C LEU A 37 0.14 13.14 -8.92
N ASP A 38 1.11 13.48 -8.10
CA ASP A 38 1.07 14.69 -7.27
C ASP A 38 2.06 15.71 -7.83
N ARG A 39 1.59 16.93 -8.11
CA ARG A 39 2.41 18.01 -8.67
C ARG A 39 2.75 18.99 -7.57
N GLY A 40 3.81 18.65 -6.83
CA GLY A 40 4.23 19.39 -5.65
C GLY A 40 5.23 20.50 -5.97
N VAL A 41 5.44 21.38 -4.99
CA VAL A 41 6.45 22.46 -5.05
C VAL A 41 7.88 21.92 -5.19
N LEU A 42 8.13 20.70 -4.68
CA LEU A 42 9.43 20.02 -4.74
C LEU A 42 9.62 19.18 -6.02
N GLY A 43 8.63 19.20 -6.92
CA GLY A 43 8.62 18.40 -8.15
C GLY A 43 7.40 17.48 -8.23
N ASP A 44 7.26 16.87 -9.41
CA ASP A 44 6.21 15.91 -9.68
C ASP A 44 6.57 14.54 -9.10
N VAL A 45 5.59 13.92 -8.46
CA VAL A 45 5.69 12.60 -7.85
C VAL A 45 4.67 11.70 -8.50
N ASP A 46 5.16 10.67 -9.19
CA ASP A 46 4.32 9.72 -9.92
C ASP A 46 4.44 8.32 -9.32
N GLY A 47 3.32 7.66 -9.03
CA GLY A 47 3.33 6.33 -8.43
C GLY A 47 1.96 5.70 -8.19
N ILE A 48 1.97 4.62 -7.43
CA ILE A 48 0.75 3.96 -6.97
C ILE A 48 0.63 4.23 -5.47
N GLU A 49 -0.55 4.65 -5.03
CA GLU A 49 -0.89 4.70 -3.62
C GLU A 49 -1.78 3.52 -3.23
N ALA A 50 -1.70 3.11 -1.97
CA ALA A 50 -2.50 2.04 -1.41
C ALA A 50 -2.93 2.35 0.02
N HIS A 51 -4.17 2.00 0.34
CA HIS A 51 -4.74 2.07 1.68
C HIS A 51 -4.99 0.65 2.19
N LEU A 52 -4.26 0.30 3.25
CA LEU A 52 -4.22 -1.05 3.78
C LEU A 52 -4.62 -1.04 5.26
N LYS A 53 -5.52 -1.95 5.64
CA LYS A 53 -5.67 -2.35 7.05
C LYS A 53 -4.85 -3.60 7.33
N LEU A 54 -4.19 -3.59 8.47
CA LEU A 54 -3.32 -4.67 8.92
C LEU A 54 -3.72 -5.10 10.34
N ALA A 55 -4.23 -6.32 10.46
CA ALA A 55 -4.46 -6.99 11.74
C ALA A 55 -3.39 -8.06 11.96
N SER A 56 -2.94 -8.20 13.21
CA SER A 56 -2.12 -9.34 13.64
C SER A 56 -2.91 -10.17 14.63
N ALA A 57 -2.59 -11.46 14.77
CA ALA A 57 -3.23 -12.30 15.78
C ALA A 57 -3.06 -11.78 17.23
N ALA A 58 -2.02 -10.98 17.47
CA ALA A 58 -1.73 -10.38 18.77
C ALA A 58 -2.49 -9.06 19.03
N SER A 59 -3.20 -8.50 18.05
CA SER A 59 -3.92 -7.24 18.19
C SER A 59 -5.39 -7.39 17.84
N GLU A 60 -6.28 -7.07 18.78
CA GLU A 60 -7.73 -7.18 18.59
C GLU A 60 -8.28 -6.25 17.49
N LYS A 61 -7.53 -5.23 17.08
CA LYS A 61 -8.00 -4.22 16.12
C LYS A 61 -6.93 -3.87 15.08
N PRO A 62 -7.30 -3.76 13.79
CA PRO A 62 -6.35 -3.49 12.72
C PRO A 62 -5.77 -2.07 12.82
N SER A 63 -4.48 -1.96 12.53
CA SER A 63 -3.85 -0.68 12.20
C SER A 63 -4.16 -0.29 10.77
N THR A 64 -4.10 1.01 10.48
CA THR A 64 -4.30 1.55 9.12
C THR A 64 -3.00 2.10 8.59
N LEU A 65 -2.65 1.72 7.36
CA LEU A 65 -1.44 2.13 6.65
C LEU A 65 -1.82 2.79 5.34
N PHE A 66 -1.17 3.91 5.05
CA PHE A 66 -1.14 4.51 3.72
C PHE A 66 0.25 4.31 3.17
N LEU A 67 0.30 3.79 1.94
CA LEU A 67 1.51 3.32 1.31
C LEU A 67 1.64 3.92 -0.08
N SER A 68 2.87 4.06 -0.55
CA SER A 68 3.13 4.35 -1.96
C SER A 68 4.33 3.58 -2.47
N ARG A 69 4.32 3.34 -3.78
CA ARG A 69 5.51 2.97 -4.55
C ARG A 69 5.59 3.93 -5.73
N LEU A 70 6.69 4.68 -5.82
CA LEU A 70 6.88 5.67 -6.88
C LEU A 70 7.55 5.03 -8.10
N ALA A 71 7.41 5.69 -9.25
CA ALA A 71 8.06 5.27 -10.48
C ALA A 71 9.57 5.11 -10.26
N GLY A 72 10.13 3.97 -10.70
CA GLY A 72 11.53 3.60 -10.48
C GLY A 72 11.83 2.95 -9.12
N GLU A 73 10.92 2.99 -8.15
CA GLU A 73 11.12 2.36 -6.84
C GLU A 73 10.88 0.85 -6.87
N LYS A 74 11.67 0.13 -6.06
CA LYS A 74 11.61 -1.33 -5.93
C LYS A 74 10.82 -1.83 -4.72
N GLN A 75 10.42 -0.93 -3.83
CA GLN A 75 9.76 -1.28 -2.56
C GLN A 75 8.60 -0.34 -2.30
N TRP A 76 7.58 -0.87 -1.61
CA TRP A 76 6.49 -0.07 -1.06
C TRP A 76 6.94 0.61 0.23
N VAL A 77 6.65 1.90 0.35
CA VAL A 77 6.97 2.74 1.50
C VAL A 77 5.69 3.09 2.25
N ILE A 78 5.75 3.06 3.58
CA ILE A 78 4.68 3.52 4.47
C ILE A 78 4.76 5.04 4.58
N ASP A 79 3.80 5.74 3.98
CA ASP A 79 3.67 7.19 4.04
C ASP A 79 2.97 7.66 5.32
N ALA A 80 2.03 6.86 5.84
CA ALA A 80 1.36 7.13 7.11
C ALA A 80 0.93 5.84 7.84
N LYS A 81 0.91 5.92 9.17
CA LYS A 81 0.44 4.83 10.04
C LYS A 81 -0.47 5.37 11.13
N PHE A 82 -1.62 4.74 11.28
CA PHE A 82 -2.59 5.02 12.33
C PHE A 82 -2.83 3.75 13.16
N GLY A 83 -2.90 3.92 14.47
CA GLY A 83 -3.27 2.87 15.40
C GLY A 83 -4.73 2.44 15.24
N ALA A 84 -5.11 1.38 15.95
CA ALA A 84 -6.45 0.81 15.96
C ALA A 84 -7.59 1.78 16.31
N ASN A 85 -7.28 2.85 17.04
CA ASN A 85 -8.21 3.91 17.44
C ASN A 85 -8.18 5.12 16.50
N GLY A 86 -7.46 5.03 15.38
CA GLY A 86 -7.24 6.16 14.46
C GLY A 86 -6.19 7.16 14.95
N PHE A 87 -5.48 6.89 16.05
CA PHE A 87 -4.41 7.78 16.51
C PHE A 87 -3.22 7.74 15.54
N PRO A 88 -2.75 8.89 15.01
CA PRO A 88 -1.62 8.92 14.09
C PRO A 88 -0.32 8.58 14.83
N HIS A 89 0.41 7.58 14.34
CA HIS A 89 1.80 7.36 14.76
C HIS A 89 2.74 8.30 13.99
N PHE A 90 2.49 8.44 12.69
CA PHE A 90 3.09 9.44 11.81
C PHE A 90 2.27 9.58 10.52
N CYS A 91 2.41 10.73 9.85
CA CYS A 91 1.77 11.01 8.56
C CYS A 91 2.64 11.97 7.75
N HIS A 92 3.31 11.48 6.72
CA HIS A 92 4.23 12.26 5.88
C HIS A 92 3.59 12.73 4.56
N GLY A 93 2.49 12.09 4.16
CA GLY A 93 1.86 12.33 2.85
C GLY A 93 2.50 11.51 1.73
N PHE A 94 1.78 11.39 0.62
CA PHE A 94 2.18 10.58 -0.54
C PHE A 94 3.54 11.00 -1.07
N GLY A 95 4.47 10.04 -1.16
CA GLY A 95 5.73 10.22 -1.87
C GLY A 95 6.73 11.20 -1.24
N ALA A 96 6.57 11.55 0.03
CA ALA A 96 7.47 12.44 0.76
C ALA A 96 8.83 11.78 1.10
N ARG A 97 9.62 11.41 0.08
CA ARG A 97 10.90 10.67 0.20
C ARG A 97 12.03 11.46 0.87
N TYR A 98 11.86 12.76 1.08
CA TYR A 98 12.77 13.60 1.85
C TYR A 98 12.62 13.43 3.38
N LEU A 99 11.61 12.69 3.83
CA LEU A 99 11.41 12.33 5.25
C LEU A 99 11.87 10.89 5.52
N ARG A 100 11.88 10.49 6.80
CA ARG A 100 12.22 9.11 7.19
C ARG A 100 11.20 8.14 6.58
N CYS A 101 11.69 7.30 5.67
CA CYS A 101 10.89 6.28 5.00
C CYS A 101 11.02 4.93 5.71
N THR A 102 9.93 4.17 5.76
CA THR A 102 9.92 2.78 6.25
C THR A 102 9.26 1.92 5.19
N ALA A 103 9.98 0.92 4.68
CA ALA A 103 9.43 -0.04 3.73
C ALA A 103 8.57 -1.09 4.44
N VAL A 104 7.61 -1.66 3.72
CA VAL A 104 6.96 -2.91 4.16
C VAL A 104 7.89 -4.09 3.97
N VAL A 105 7.62 -5.19 4.68
CA VAL A 105 8.30 -6.47 4.47
C VAL A 105 7.90 -7.07 3.12
N ASP A 106 8.79 -7.87 2.54
CA ASP A 106 8.66 -8.36 1.16
C ASP A 106 7.36 -9.13 0.91
N GLU A 107 6.89 -9.93 1.87
CA GLU A 107 5.67 -10.72 1.70
C GLU A 107 4.41 -9.84 1.61
N ILE A 108 4.38 -8.70 2.31
CA ILE A 108 3.31 -7.70 2.13
C ILE A 108 3.50 -7.00 0.79
N GLY A 109 4.75 -6.70 0.41
CA GLY A 109 5.10 -6.13 -0.89
C GLY A 109 4.59 -6.97 -2.06
N ASP A 110 4.76 -8.29 -1.99
CA ASP A 110 4.30 -9.22 -3.03
C ASP A 110 2.77 -9.20 -3.20
N VAL A 111 2.02 -9.12 -2.10
CA VAL A 111 0.55 -8.99 -2.14
C VAL A 111 0.13 -7.69 -2.82
N LEU A 112 0.80 -6.57 -2.48
CA LEU A 112 0.53 -5.27 -3.08
C LEU A 112 0.93 -5.23 -4.56
N ASP A 113 2.04 -5.88 -4.92
CA ASP A 113 2.50 -5.99 -6.30
C ASP A 113 1.50 -6.78 -7.16
N GLN A 114 1.00 -7.90 -6.64
CA GLN A 114 -0.02 -8.68 -7.33
C GLN A 114 -1.31 -7.87 -7.51
N ALA A 115 -1.79 -7.21 -6.44
CA ALA A 115 -2.99 -6.36 -6.53
C ALA A 115 -2.83 -5.21 -7.53
N ALA A 116 -1.63 -4.61 -7.64
CA ALA A 116 -1.36 -3.56 -8.62
C ALA A 116 -1.39 -4.09 -10.06
N ARG A 117 -0.88 -5.31 -10.30
CA ARG A 117 -0.97 -5.98 -11.61
C ARG A 117 -2.41 -6.33 -11.98
N ASP A 118 -3.15 -6.94 -11.05
CA ASP A 118 -4.54 -7.36 -11.28
C ASP A 118 -5.46 -6.17 -11.61
N ARG A 119 -5.15 -4.99 -11.06
CA ARG A 119 -5.84 -3.73 -11.34
C ARG A 119 -5.32 -2.99 -12.58
N GLY A 120 -4.30 -3.50 -13.25
CA GLY A 120 -3.71 -2.87 -14.43
C GLY A 120 -3.07 -1.50 -14.13
N LEU A 121 -2.51 -1.31 -12.92
CA LEU A 121 -1.92 -0.04 -12.50
C LEU A 121 -0.42 0.05 -12.84
N ALA A 122 0.23 -1.07 -13.14
CA ALA A 122 1.64 -1.13 -13.47
C ALA A 122 1.89 -1.93 -14.75
N GLU A 123 2.78 -1.40 -15.60
CA GLU A 123 3.37 -2.15 -16.72
C GLU A 123 4.45 -3.11 -16.20
N GLN A 124 5.22 -2.66 -15.21
CA GLN A 124 6.21 -3.48 -14.51
C GLN A 124 6.14 -3.20 -13.02
N ILE A 125 6.06 -4.27 -12.23
CA ILE A 125 6.14 -4.23 -10.76
C ILE A 125 6.48 -5.63 -10.27
N GLY A 126 7.18 -5.74 -9.15
CA GLY A 126 7.54 -7.00 -8.52
C GLY A 126 8.68 -6.85 -7.53
N ARG A 127 9.02 -7.96 -6.86
CA ARG A 127 10.19 -8.03 -5.99
C ARG A 127 11.45 -7.67 -6.77
N ASP A 128 12.19 -6.69 -6.24
CA ASP A 128 13.41 -6.11 -6.84
C ASP A 128 13.27 -5.49 -8.25
N ILE A 129 12.05 -5.42 -8.79
CA ILE A 129 11.73 -4.85 -10.10
C ILE A 129 11.28 -3.40 -9.92
N PRO A 130 11.92 -2.41 -10.55
CA PRO A 130 11.45 -1.02 -10.49
C PRO A 130 10.00 -0.88 -10.96
N LEU A 131 9.20 -0.04 -10.29
CA LEU A 131 7.86 0.28 -10.75
C LEU A 131 7.92 1.06 -12.07
N VAL A 132 7.27 0.53 -13.10
CA VAL A 132 6.86 1.28 -14.30
C VAL A 132 5.35 1.37 -14.27
N PRO A 133 4.78 2.52 -13.89
CA PRO A 133 3.35 2.63 -13.72
C PRO A 133 2.64 2.86 -15.06
N VAL A 134 1.39 2.40 -15.17
CA VAL A 134 0.57 2.66 -16.38
C VAL A 134 0.28 4.18 -16.49
N PRO A 135 0.32 4.77 -17.70
CA PRO A 135 -0.02 6.18 -17.89
C PRO A 135 -1.43 6.52 -17.40
N ILE A 136 -1.56 7.62 -16.65
CA ILE A 136 -2.88 8.16 -16.31
C ILE A 136 -3.48 8.74 -17.59
N LYS A 137 -4.58 8.16 -18.06
CA LYS A 137 -5.34 8.72 -19.20
C LYS A 137 -5.91 10.07 -18.76
N ARG A 138 -5.53 11.12 -19.49
CA ARG A 138 -6.08 12.47 -19.33
C ARG A 138 -7.45 12.59 -19.98
#